data_AF-A0A101SKF5-F1
#
_entry.id   AF-A0A101SKF5-F1
#
_cell.length_a   1.000
_cell.length_b   1.000
_cell.length_c   1.000
_cell.angle_alpha   90.00
_cell.angle_beta   90.00
_cell.angle_gamma   90.00
#
_symmetry.space_group_name_H-M   'P 1'
#
loop_
_entity.id
_entity.type
_entity.pdbx_description
1 polymer ?
#
loop_
_entity_poly.entity_id
_entity_poly.type
_entity_poly.pdbx_seq_one_letter_code
_entity_poly.pdbx_strand_id
1 'polypeptide(L)'
;MALGDLDALTAYIEDLDVVQRHCRQYFPVGPDISWSDRLWVRRARLLIEGRCVTVPHRSLTVTLNGSNSPVLRSSLREFGALKVDADQSAIPVGRRTLNLGPFFVYHPRMRAENGSAALAALDSGQAAVFRVVYSPADGEHLRAFLPTAAPRDQPLAPTPLELPGAVALP
;
A
#
# COMPACT_ATOMS: atom_id res chain seq x y z
N MET A 1 26.70 -17.86 -12.01
CA MET A 1 25.87 -17.05 -11.11
C MET A 1 26.82 -16.24 -10.26
N ALA A 2 26.74 -14.91 -10.27
CA ALA A 2 27.60 -14.09 -9.42
C ALA A 2 27.20 -14.27 -7.95
N LEU A 3 28.10 -14.03 -6.99
CA LEU A 3 27.82 -14.22 -5.57
C LEU A 3 26.55 -13.44 -5.13
N GLY A 4 26.40 -12.20 -5.62
CA GLY A 4 25.22 -11.36 -5.34
C GLY A 4 23.90 -11.87 -5.93
N ASP A 5 23.92 -12.71 -6.97
CA ASP A 5 22.71 -13.32 -7.51
C ASP A 5 22.18 -14.44 -6.60
N LEU A 6 23.09 -15.18 -5.95
CA LEU A 6 22.74 -16.25 -5.02
C LEU A 6 22.14 -15.68 -3.73
N ASP A 7 22.71 -14.59 -3.21
CA ASP A 7 22.20 -13.89 -2.03
C ASP A 7 20.79 -13.32 -2.29
N ALA A 8 20.59 -12.70 -3.45
CA ALA A 8 19.28 -12.17 -3.82
C ALA A 8 18.22 -13.26 -4.02
N LEU A 9 18.61 -14.42 -4.57
CA LEU A 9 17.71 -15.57 -4.69
C LEU A 9 17.35 -16.16 -3.32
N THR A 10 18.33 -16.30 -2.43
CA THR A 10 18.12 -16.82 -1.07
C THR A 10 17.16 -15.93 -0.30
N ALA A 11 17.41 -14.61 -0.30
CA ALA A 11 16.52 -13.64 0.35
C ALA A 11 15.08 -13.72 -0.19
N TYR A 12 14.92 -13.85 -1.52
CA TYR A 12 13.60 -14.01 -2.12
C TYR A 12 12.89 -15.28 -1.66
N ILE A 13 13.59 -16.43 -1.61
CA ILE A 13 13.02 -17.70 -1.18
C ILE A 13 12.58 -17.64 0.27
N GLU A 14 13.39 -17.06 1.15
CA GLU A 14 13.05 -16.86 2.56
C GLU A 14 11.82 -15.97 2.73
N ASP A 15 11.76 -14.86 2.00
CA ASP A 15 10.59 -13.99 2.05
C ASP A 15 9.34 -14.72 1.54
N LEU A 16 9.44 -15.42 0.41
CA LEU A 16 8.32 -16.17 -0.18
C LEU A 16 7.81 -17.25 0.76
N ASP A 17 8.68 -17.96 1.45
CA ASP A 17 8.32 -19.00 2.41
C ASP A 17 7.46 -18.44 3.56
N VAL A 18 7.82 -17.28 4.11
CA VAL A 18 7.00 -16.58 5.13
C VAL A 18 5.62 -16.22 4.57
N VAL A 19 5.58 -15.60 3.38
CA VAL A 19 4.32 -15.15 2.76
C VAL A 19 3.42 -16.33 2.42
N GLN A 20 3.96 -17.42 1.86
CA GLN A 20 3.20 -18.62 1.52
C GLN A 20 2.60 -19.28 2.75
N ARG A 21 3.34 -19.37 3.86
CA ARG A 21 2.82 -19.89 5.14
C ARG A 21 1.68 -19.03 5.67
N HIS A 22 1.83 -17.70 5.66
CA HIS A 22 0.79 -16.77 6.10
C HIS A 22 -0.50 -16.93 5.27
N CYS A 23 -0.36 -16.98 3.95
CA CYS A 23 -1.49 -17.14 3.02
C CYS A 23 -2.04 -18.57 2.95
N ARG A 24 -1.35 -19.55 3.53
CA ARG A 24 -1.65 -20.99 3.40
C ARG A 24 -1.72 -21.45 1.94
N GLN A 25 -0.86 -20.89 1.09
CA GLN A 25 -0.79 -21.20 -0.34
C GLN A 25 0.66 -21.53 -0.70
N TYR A 26 0.88 -22.70 -1.29
CA TYR A 26 2.23 -23.21 -1.60
C TYR A 26 2.37 -23.47 -3.10
N PHE A 27 3.45 -22.99 -3.69
CA PHE A 27 3.83 -23.23 -5.07
C PHE A 27 5.36 -23.19 -5.22
N PRO A 28 5.90 -23.90 -6.23
CA PRO A 28 7.32 -23.85 -6.51
C PRO A 28 7.73 -22.49 -7.06
N VAL A 29 8.97 -22.09 -6.78
CA VAL A 29 9.60 -20.92 -7.39
C VAL A 29 9.75 -21.17 -8.88
N GLY A 30 9.21 -20.26 -9.71
CA GLY A 30 9.38 -20.32 -11.15
C GLY A 30 10.80 -19.95 -11.59
N PRO A 31 11.18 -20.29 -12.84
CA PRO A 31 12.52 -19.97 -13.36
C PRO A 31 12.74 -18.45 -13.51
N ASP A 32 11.66 -17.69 -13.69
CA ASP A 32 11.69 -16.23 -13.88
C ASP A 32 11.12 -15.52 -12.66
N ILE A 33 11.98 -14.92 -11.83
CA ILE A 33 11.58 -14.06 -10.73
C ILE A 33 11.83 -12.61 -11.15
N SER A 34 10.76 -11.84 -11.36
CA SER A 34 10.92 -10.44 -11.72
C SER A 34 11.36 -9.58 -10.53
N TRP A 35 11.95 -8.42 -10.81
CA TRP A 35 12.21 -7.41 -9.77
C TRP A 35 10.94 -6.98 -9.03
N SER A 36 9.80 -6.94 -9.73
CA SER A 36 8.52 -6.60 -9.12
C SER A 36 8.06 -7.68 -8.13
N ASP A 37 8.28 -8.96 -8.43
CA ASP A 37 7.96 -10.06 -7.50
C ASP A 37 8.79 -9.93 -6.23
N ARG A 38 10.11 -9.65 -6.35
CA ARG A 38 10.98 -9.44 -5.20
C ARG A 38 10.49 -8.31 -4.31
N LEU A 39 10.09 -7.18 -4.92
CA LEU A 39 9.56 -6.03 -4.20
C LEU A 39 8.27 -6.36 -3.45
N TRP A 40 7.33 -7.03 -4.11
CA TRP A 40 6.03 -7.35 -3.51
C TRP A 40 6.14 -8.41 -2.41
N VAL A 41 6.93 -9.47 -2.62
CA VAL A 41 7.15 -10.51 -1.62
C VAL A 41 7.87 -9.94 -0.39
N ARG A 42 8.87 -9.07 -0.58
CA ARG A 42 9.55 -8.40 0.55
C ARG A 42 8.61 -7.49 1.34
N ARG A 43 7.82 -6.66 0.64
CA ARG A 43 6.80 -5.82 1.29
C ARG A 43 5.82 -6.65 2.09
N ALA A 44 5.36 -7.76 1.52
CA ALA A 44 4.42 -8.66 2.15
C ALA A 44 4.97 -9.28 3.43
N ARG A 45 6.21 -9.78 3.42
CA ARG A 45 6.89 -10.26 4.63
C ARG A 45 6.91 -9.19 5.71
N LEU A 46 7.37 -7.99 5.38
CA LEU A 46 7.45 -6.88 6.34
C LEU A 46 6.07 -6.55 6.93
N LEU A 47 5.03 -6.50 6.10
CA LEU A 47 3.65 -6.32 6.57
C LEU A 47 3.23 -7.43 7.55
N ILE A 48 3.50 -8.70 7.21
CA ILE A 48 3.16 -9.87 8.05
C ILE A 48 3.87 -9.80 9.40
N GLU A 49 5.10 -9.31 9.43
CA GLU A 49 5.90 -9.07 10.64
C GLU A 49 5.48 -7.81 11.42
N GLY A 50 4.38 -7.15 11.02
CA GLY A 50 3.84 -5.97 11.70
C GLY A 50 4.55 -4.67 11.36
N ARG A 51 5.39 -4.64 10.33
CA ARG A 51 6.06 -3.43 9.86
C ARG A 51 5.15 -2.62 8.94
N CYS A 52 5.43 -1.32 8.88
CA CYS A 52 4.86 -0.42 7.90
C CYS A 52 5.80 -0.32 6.69
N VAL A 53 5.26 -0.28 5.47
CA VAL A 53 6.06 -0.18 4.23
C VAL A 53 5.53 0.95 3.34
N THR A 54 6.35 1.44 2.41
CA THR A 54 5.86 2.32 1.32
C THR A 54 5.29 1.49 0.18
N VAL A 55 4.18 1.97 -0.39
CA VAL A 55 3.59 1.43 -1.62
C VAL A 55 3.91 2.34 -2.80
N PRO A 56 4.01 1.79 -4.04
CA PRO A 56 4.37 2.59 -5.21
C PRO A 56 3.27 3.59 -5.63
N HIS A 57 2.08 3.49 -5.04
CA HIS A 57 0.99 4.43 -5.29
C HIS A 57 1.28 5.79 -4.66
N ARG A 58 1.13 6.84 -5.48
CA ARG A 58 1.31 8.24 -5.08
C ARG A 58 -0.01 8.99 -4.88
N SER A 59 -1.14 8.35 -5.16
CA SER A 59 -2.47 8.93 -4.94
C SER A 59 -3.50 7.84 -4.68
N LEU A 60 -4.63 8.26 -4.09
CA LEU A 60 -5.81 7.44 -3.84
C LEU A 60 -7.00 8.08 -4.54
N THR A 61 -7.82 7.28 -5.19
CA THR A 61 -9.11 7.73 -5.68
C THR A 61 -10.21 7.16 -4.80
N VAL A 62 -11.02 8.04 -4.21
CA VAL A 62 -12.16 7.67 -3.37
C VAL A 62 -13.45 8.09 -4.07
N THR A 63 -14.45 7.23 -4.04
CA THR A 63 -15.78 7.53 -4.57
C THR A 63 -16.69 7.99 -3.44
N LEU A 64 -17.27 9.18 -3.56
CA LEU A 64 -18.23 9.70 -2.59
C LEU A 64 -19.57 8.96 -2.71
N ASN A 65 -20.22 8.72 -1.57
CA ASN A 65 -21.52 8.06 -1.49
C ASN A 65 -22.71 9.04 -1.39
N GLY A 66 -22.45 10.35 -1.52
CA GLY A 66 -23.45 11.41 -1.38
C GLY A 66 -23.68 11.90 0.05
N SER A 67 -23.08 11.25 1.07
CA SER A 67 -23.13 11.80 2.44
C SER A 67 -22.41 13.15 2.51
N ASN A 68 -22.98 14.08 3.28
CA ASN A 68 -22.43 15.42 3.45
C ASN A 68 -22.25 15.68 4.95
N SER A 69 -21.00 15.73 5.39
CA SER A 69 -20.64 15.93 6.80
C SER A 69 -19.57 17.02 6.92
N PRO A 70 -19.50 17.74 8.07
CA PRO A 70 -18.44 18.72 8.31
C PRO A 70 -17.03 18.12 8.15
N VAL A 71 -16.84 16.87 8.60
CA VAL A 71 -15.56 16.16 8.50
C VAL A 71 -15.16 15.92 7.04
N LEU A 72 -16.09 15.45 6.20
CA LEU A 72 -15.83 15.28 4.76
C LEU A 72 -15.52 16.62 4.10
N ARG A 73 -16.28 17.68 4.40
CA ARG A 73 -16.02 19.00 3.81
C ARG A 73 -14.65 19.55 4.23
N SER A 74 -14.24 19.31 5.47
CA SER A 74 -12.91 19.67 5.96
C SER A 74 -11.82 18.93 5.18
N SER A 75 -11.95 17.62 4.98
CA SER A 75 -10.95 16.81 4.26
C SER A 75 -10.83 17.16 2.78
N LEU A 76 -11.88 17.75 2.17
CA LEU A 76 -11.86 18.25 0.80
C LEU A 76 -11.23 19.65 0.67
N ARG A 77 -11.14 20.42 1.75
CA ARG A 77 -10.58 21.78 1.76
C ARG A 77 -9.14 21.80 2.23
N GLU A 78 -8.84 21.01 3.25
CA GLU A 78 -7.61 21.10 4.02
C GLU A 78 -6.75 19.85 3.85
N PHE A 79 -5.53 19.92 4.37
CA PHE A 79 -4.71 18.73 4.53
C PHE A 79 -5.23 17.87 5.67
N GLY A 80 -5.21 16.55 5.51
CA GLY A 80 -5.61 15.64 6.57
C GLY A 80 -5.02 14.26 6.44
N ALA A 81 -5.04 13.54 7.56
CA ALA A 81 -4.73 12.12 7.57
C ALA A 81 -5.83 11.37 6.80
N LEU A 82 -5.43 10.53 5.84
CA LEU A 82 -6.35 9.63 5.15
C LEU A 82 -5.89 8.20 5.37
N LYS A 83 -6.83 7.36 5.81
CA LYS A 83 -6.67 5.92 5.91
C LYS A 83 -7.80 5.27 5.12
N VAL A 84 -7.46 4.37 4.22
CA VAL A 84 -8.43 3.61 3.43
C VAL A 84 -8.14 2.11 3.59
N ASP A 85 -9.21 1.33 3.61
CA ASP A 85 -9.11 -0.11 3.41
C ASP A 85 -8.57 -0.38 2.01
N ALA A 86 -7.52 -1.18 1.90
CA ALA A 86 -7.10 -1.68 0.61
C ALA A 86 -7.99 -2.86 0.24
N ASP A 87 -8.99 -2.62 -0.61
CA ASP A 87 -9.85 -3.69 -1.14
C ASP A 87 -9.03 -4.81 -1.80
N GLN A 88 -7.85 -4.48 -2.33
CA GLN A 88 -6.88 -5.43 -2.85
C GLN A 88 -5.95 -5.92 -1.72
N SER A 89 -6.46 -6.82 -0.88
CA SER A 89 -5.70 -7.62 0.09
C SER A 89 -4.75 -8.66 -0.57
N ALA A 90 -4.56 -8.55 -1.88
CA ALA A 90 -3.97 -9.54 -2.76
C ALA A 90 -2.71 -9.00 -3.43
N ILE A 91 -1.56 -9.62 -3.19
CA ILE A 91 -0.30 -9.28 -3.86
C ILE A 91 -0.08 -10.22 -5.06
N PRO A 92 0.36 -9.70 -6.21
CA PRO A 92 0.77 -10.55 -7.33
C PRO A 92 2.17 -11.12 -7.07
N VAL A 93 2.33 -12.42 -7.33
CA VAL A 93 3.63 -13.11 -7.38
C VAL A 93 3.65 -14.02 -8.60
N GLY A 94 4.36 -13.61 -9.65
CA GLY A 94 4.31 -14.27 -10.96
C GLY A 94 2.87 -14.35 -11.49
N ARG A 95 2.37 -15.57 -11.74
CA ARG A 95 0.98 -15.83 -12.19
C ARG A 95 0.01 -16.14 -11.03
N ARG A 96 0.43 -15.91 -9.79
CA ARG A 96 -0.35 -16.19 -8.59
C ARG A 96 -0.72 -14.89 -7.90
N THR A 97 -1.78 -14.95 -7.11
CA THR A 97 -2.21 -13.88 -6.24
C THR A 97 -2.30 -14.43 -4.82
N LEU A 98 -1.49 -13.87 -3.93
CA LEU A 98 -1.42 -14.25 -2.52
C LEU A 98 -2.27 -13.27 -1.71
N ASN A 99 -3.21 -13.78 -0.92
CA ASN A 99 -4.09 -12.95 -0.09
C ASN A 99 -3.51 -12.78 1.32
N LEU A 100 -3.05 -11.58 1.64
CA LEU A 100 -2.48 -11.23 2.95
C LEU A 100 -3.54 -10.99 4.03
N GLY A 101 -4.80 -10.85 3.63
CA GLY A 101 -5.88 -10.33 4.46
C GLY A 101 -5.97 -8.80 4.42
N PRO A 102 -6.96 -8.21 5.12
CA PRO A 102 -7.20 -6.77 5.09
C PRO A 102 -5.99 -5.98 5.58
N PHE A 103 -5.46 -5.07 4.76
CA PHE A 103 -4.46 -4.10 5.15
C PHE A 103 -4.94 -2.68 4.84
N PHE A 104 -4.37 -1.70 5.53
CA PHE A 104 -4.70 -0.30 5.33
C PHE A 104 -3.64 0.38 4.49
N VAL A 105 -4.07 1.31 3.63
CA VAL A 105 -3.19 2.33 3.04
C VAL A 105 -3.45 3.66 3.76
N TYR A 106 -2.38 4.34 4.12
CA TYR A 106 -2.41 5.51 4.99
C TYR A 106 -1.37 6.55 4.59
N HIS A 107 -1.71 7.82 4.81
CA HIS A 107 -0.75 8.92 4.84
C HIS A 107 -1.21 10.02 5.80
N PRO A 108 -0.31 10.63 6.60
CA PRO A 108 -0.69 11.65 7.60
C PRO A 108 -1.13 12.98 6.97
N ARG A 109 -0.70 13.27 5.74
CA ARG A 109 -0.86 14.58 5.11
C ARG A 109 -1.30 14.48 3.65
N MET A 110 -2.58 14.24 3.43
CA MET A 110 -3.20 14.14 2.11
C MET A 110 -3.96 15.43 1.76
N ARG A 111 -4.04 15.74 0.46
CA ARG A 111 -4.86 16.82 -0.09
C ARG A 111 -5.78 16.27 -1.17
N ALA A 112 -7.03 16.71 -1.18
CA ALA A 112 -7.92 16.50 -2.32
C ALA A 112 -7.52 17.41 -3.50
N GLU A 113 -7.09 16.83 -4.60
CA GLU A 113 -6.65 17.57 -5.80
C GLU A 113 -7.82 18.30 -6.46
N ASN A 114 -8.97 17.63 -6.53
CA ASN A 114 -10.21 18.15 -7.07
C ASN A 114 -11.25 18.48 -5.97
N GLY A 115 -10.77 18.90 -4.79
CA GLY A 115 -11.60 19.17 -3.62
C GLY A 115 -12.68 20.24 -3.85
N SER A 116 -12.37 21.32 -4.58
CA SER A 116 -13.34 22.37 -4.91
C SER A 116 -14.52 21.85 -5.76
N ALA A 117 -14.24 21.00 -6.74
CA ALA A 117 -15.26 20.37 -7.57
C ALA A 117 -16.11 19.38 -6.76
N ALA A 118 -15.48 18.62 -5.85
CA ALA A 118 -16.20 17.73 -4.94
C ALA A 118 -17.12 18.49 -3.99
N LEU A 119 -16.69 19.64 -3.47
CA LEU A 119 -17.52 20.51 -2.63
C LEU A 119 -18.72 21.07 -3.41
N ALA A 120 -18.53 21.50 -4.65
CA ALA A 120 -19.61 21.96 -5.50
C ALA A 120 -20.64 20.83 -5.78
N ALA A 121 -20.16 19.60 -6.00
CA ALA A 121 -21.03 18.43 -6.15
C ALA A 121 -21.80 18.10 -4.85
N LEU A 122 -21.20 18.31 -3.67
CA LEU A 122 -21.90 18.18 -2.40
C LEU A 122 -22.99 19.23 -2.23
N ASP A 123 -22.72 20.47 -2.64
CA ASP A 123 -23.67 21.58 -2.56
C ASP A 123 -24.86 21.43 -3.51
N SER A 124 -24.64 20.79 -4.68
CA SER A 124 -25.70 20.49 -5.65
C SER A 124 -26.42 19.15 -5.40
N GLY A 125 -26.03 18.38 -4.38
CA GLY A 125 -26.58 17.05 -4.12
C GLY A 125 -26.17 15.98 -5.15
N GLN A 126 -25.16 16.26 -5.98
CA GLN A 126 -24.64 15.37 -7.04
C GLN A 126 -23.34 14.66 -6.65
N ALA A 127 -22.98 14.67 -5.36
CA ALA A 127 -21.75 14.04 -4.89
C ALA A 127 -21.80 12.51 -4.90
N ALA A 128 -22.98 11.87 -4.99
CA ALA A 128 -23.04 10.43 -5.14
C ALA A 128 -22.25 10.02 -6.39
N VAL A 129 -21.37 9.03 -6.26
CA VAL A 129 -20.43 8.54 -7.28
C VAL A 129 -19.33 9.52 -7.73
N PHE A 130 -19.23 10.71 -7.14
CA PHE A 130 -18.17 11.66 -7.48
C PHE A 130 -16.80 11.12 -7.03
N ARG A 131 -15.80 11.14 -7.92
CA ARG A 131 -14.47 10.61 -7.64
C ARG A 131 -13.54 11.73 -7.18
N VAL A 132 -12.99 11.58 -5.98
CA VAL A 132 -12.01 12.50 -5.40
C VAL A 132 -10.63 11.87 -5.46
N VAL A 133 -9.66 12.59 -5.99
CA VAL A 133 -8.26 12.17 -5.99
C VAL A 133 -7.56 12.84 -4.83
N TYR A 134 -6.94 12.04 -3.98
CA TYR A 134 -6.10 12.48 -2.87
C TYR A 134 -4.63 12.17 -3.17
N SER A 135 -3.74 13.12 -2.91
CA SER A 135 -2.29 12.90 -2.98
C SER A 135 -1.55 13.43 -1.74
N PRO A 136 -0.40 12.82 -1.38
CA PRO A 136 0.48 13.32 -0.34
C PRO A 136 0.96 14.74 -0.65
N ALA A 137 0.77 15.65 0.30
CA ALA A 137 1.07 17.07 0.10
C ALA A 137 2.57 17.41 0.18
N ASP A 138 3.38 16.47 0.62
CA ASP A 138 4.84 16.53 0.73
C ASP A 138 5.54 15.74 -0.39
N GLY A 139 4.78 15.08 -1.27
CA GLY A 139 5.33 14.23 -2.34
C GLY A 139 5.87 12.88 -1.85
N GLU A 140 5.65 12.53 -0.58
CA GLU A 140 5.98 11.20 -0.04
C GLU A 140 5.13 10.10 -0.71
N HIS A 141 5.54 8.85 -0.52
CA HIS A 141 4.75 7.69 -0.94
C HIS A 141 3.70 7.36 0.12
N LEU A 142 2.59 6.77 -0.32
CA LEU A 142 1.63 6.19 0.60
C LEU A 142 2.26 5.04 1.39
N ARG A 143 1.74 4.82 2.60
CA ARG A 143 2.20 3.80 3.53
C ARG A 143 1.18 2.69 3.62
N ALA A 144 1.62 1.45 3.83
CA ALA A 144 0.75 0.31 4.08
C ALA A 144 1.15 -0.41 5.36
N PHE A 145 0.15 -0.95 6.08
CA PHE A 145 0.36 -1.77 7.27
C PHE A 145 -0.77 -2.79 7.45
N LEU A 146 -0.46 -3.96 8.01
CA LEU A 146 -1.45 -4.96 8.41
C LEU A 146 -1.94 -4.65 9.84
N PRO A 147 -3.23 -4.32 10.06
CA PRO A 147 -3.75 -3.93 11.38
C PRO A 147 -3.69 -5.05 12.41
N THR A 148 -3.73 -6.31 11.98
CA THR A 148 -3.64 -7.47 12.87
C THR A 148 -2.24 -7.73 13.41
N ALA A 149 -1.21 -7.18 12.75
CA ALA A 149 0.20 -7.38 13.09
C ALA A 149 0.88 -6.10 13.56
N ALA A 150 0.41 -4.92 13.14
CA ALA A 150 1.05 -3.64 13.43
C ALA A 150 1.00 -3.30 14.94
N PRO A 151 2.09 -2.74 15.49
CA PRO A 151 2.13 -2.29 16.87
C PRO A 151 1.13 -1.16 17.10
N ARG A 152 0.36 -1.22 18.19
CA ARG A 152 -0.70 -0.25 18.50
C ARG A 152 -0.16 1.08 19.04
N ASP A 153 0.98 1.03 19.71
CA ASP A 153 1.52 2.16 20.48
C ASP A 153 2.79 2.76 19.87
N GLN A 154 3.06 2.47 18.59
CA GLN A 154 4.24 2.98 17.89
C GLN A 154 3.86 3.71 16.60
N PRO A 155 4.59 4.78 16.24
CA PRO A 155 4.40 5.43 14.95
C PRO A 155 4.61 4.47 13.78
N LEU A 156 3.72 4.52 12.78
CA LEU A 156 3.84 3.77 11.53
C LEU A 156 4.89 4.41 10.61
N ALA A 157 6.17 4.25 10.99
CA ALA A 157 7.31 4.63 10.18
C ALA A 157 7.61 3.56 9.13
N PRO A 158 7.76 3.93 7.84
CA PRO A 158 8.13 2.98 6.79
C PRO A 158 9.47 2.30 7.08
N THR A 159 9.48 0.97 7.01
CA THR A 159 10.69 0.16 7.10
C THR A 159 11.32 0.03 5.70
N PRO A 160 12.62 0.31 5.54
CA PRO A 160 13.33 0.08 4.28
C PRO A 160 13.21 -1.37 3.82
N LEU A 161 13.19 -1.60 2.49
CA LEU A 161 13.06 -2.95 1.95
C LEU A 161 14.35 -3.77 2.07
N GLU A 162 15.52 -3.11 2.08
CA GLU A 162 16.85 -3.72 2.20
C GLU A 162 17.08 -4.88 1.22
N LEU A 163 16.62 -4.72 -0.03
CA LEU A 163 16.75 -5.76 -1.06
C LEU A 163 18.20 -5.91 -1.53
N PRO A 164 18.82 -7.10 -1.40
CA PRO A 164 20.14 -7.35 -1.93
C PRO A 164 20.22 -7.09 -3.44
N GLY A 165 21.27 -6.39 -3.88
CA GLY A 165 21.49 -6.05 -5.30
C GLY A 165 20.66 -4.88 -5.83
N ALA A 166 19.87 -4.19 -5.00
CA ALA A 166 19.17 -2.96 -5.40
C ALA A 166 20.13 -1.76 -5.40
N VAL A 167 20.37 -1.15 -6.57
CA VAL A 167 21.26 0.03 -6.69
C VAL A 167 20.47 1.36 -6.72
N ALA A 168 19.18 1.30 -7.08
CA ALA A 168 18.20 2.36 -6.89
C ALA A 168 16.77 1.78 -7.04
N LEU A 169 15.84 2.22 -6.21
CA LEU A 169 14.40 1.99 -6.40
C LEU A 169 13.79 3.24 -7.04
N PRO A 170 12.95 3.12 -8.08
CA PRO A 170 12.23 4.28 -8.66
C PRO A 170 11.23 4.91 -7.68
#